data_AF-A0A2K9J8A2-F1
#
_entry.id   AF-A0A2K9J8A2-F1
#
_cell.length_a   1.000
_cell.length_b   1.000
_cell.length_c   1.000
_cell.angle_alpha   90.00
_cell.angle_beta   90.00
_cell.angle_gamma   90.00
#
_symmetry.space_group_name_H-M   'P 1'
#
loop_
_entity.id
_entity.type
_entity.pdbx_description
1 polymer ?
#
loop_
_entity_poly.entity_id
_entity_poly.type
_entity_poly.pdbx_seq_one_letter_code
_entity_poly.pdbx_strand_id
1 'polypeptide(L)'
;MKTHLTEDKLFEFKERLLKLKKETEEAIEAKVTKVPNESLEKLADYDNHPADMSSEQFEQEKQAGIQQMLEKQLQDIDDALQKIEMGTFGLSEKSGKPISIERLEAQPTARFLVGEK
;
A
#
# COMPACT_ATOMS: atom_id res chain seq x y z
N MET A 1 -13.12 -22.72 -2.60
CA MET A 1 -13.56 -21.89 -3.76
C MET A 1 -12.37 -21.78 -4.68
N LYS A 2 -12.54 -21.89 -6.01
CA LYS A 2 -11.44 -21.79 -6.98
C LYS A 2 -11.59 -20.49 -7.76
N THR A 3 -10.48 -19.82 -8.02
CA THR A 3 -10.42 -18.64 -8.89
C THR A 3 -10.98 -18.95 -10.27
N HIS A 4 -11.55 -17.93 -10.91
CA HIS A 4 -12.10 -17.99 -12.25
C HIS A 4 -11.07 -17.57 -13.33
N LEU A 5 -9.86 -17.19 -12.89
CA LEU A 5 -8.78 -16.71 -13.75
C LEU A 5 -7.95 -17.87 -14.29
N THR A 6 -7.47 -17.73 -15.53
CA THR A 6 -6.53 -18.65 -16.17
C THR A 6 -5.13 -18.51 -15.57
N GLU A 7 -4.32 -19.57 -15.63
CA GLU A 7 -2.93 -19.56 -15.13
C GLU A 7 -2.07 -18.44 -15.73
N ASP A 8 -2.22 -18.16 -17.03
CA ASP A 8 -1.53 -17.07 -17.73
C ASP A 8 -1.84 -15.70 -17.11
N LYS A 9 -3.14 -15.44 -16.85
CA LYS A 9 -3.58 -14.20 -16.20
C LYS A 9 -3.12 -14.11 -14.74
N LEU A 10 -3.13 -15.21 -14.00
CA LEU A 10 -2.58 -15.24 -12.64
C LEU A 10 -1.09 -14.90 -12.63
N PHE A 11 -0.34 -15.36 -13.63
CA PHE A 11 1.07 -15.02 -13.78
C PHE A 11 1.26 -13.53 -14.08
N GLU A 12 0.51 -12.97 -15.03
CA GLU A 12 0.52 -11.53 -15.36
C GLU A 12 0.22 -10.66 -14.12
N PHE A 13 -0.81 -11.01 -13.35
CA PHE A 13 -1.15 -10.30 -12.11
C PHE A 13 -0.08 -10.47 -11.03
N LYS A 14 0.52 -11.66 -10.89
CA LYS A 14 1.59 -11.93 -9.93
C LYS A 14 2.82 -11.08 -10.23
N GLU A 15 3.27 -11.01 -11.48
CA GLU A 15 4.41 -10.17 -11.88
C GLU A 15 4.14 -8.70 -11.60
N ARG A 16 2.92 -8.23 -11.91
CA ARG A 16 2.52 -6.85 -11.64
C ARG A 16 2.49 -6.55 -10.14
N LEU A 17 1.94 -7.45 -9.32
CA LEU A 17 1.93 -7.31 -7.86
C LEU A 17 3.35 -7.32 -7.27
N LEU A 18 4.25 -8.17 -7.76
CA LEU A 18 5.65 -8.19 -7.32
C LEU A 18 6.38 -6.88 -7.65
N LYS A 19 6.12 -6.32 -8.83
CA LYS A 19 6.66 -5.01 -9.20
C LYS A 19 6.13 -3.92 -8.26
N LEU A 20 4.81 -3.88 -8.03
CA LEU A 20 4.19 -2.93 -7.10
C LEU A 20 4.71 -3.09 -5.66
N LYS A 21 4.95 -4.33 -5.21
CA LYS A 21 5.53 -4.63 -3.90
C LYS A 21 6.88 -3.94 -3.76
N LYS A 22 7.77 -4.19 -4.71
CA LYS A 22 9.12 -3.61 -4.74
C LYS A 22 9.06 -2.07 -4.75
N GLU A 23 8.24 -1.48 -5.61
CA GLU A 23 8.07 -0.01 -5.68
C GLU A 23 7.57 0.57 -4.34
N THR A 24 6.68 -0.15 -3.65
CA THR A 24 6.13 0.27 -2.34
C THR A 24 7.19 0.13 -1.23
N GLU A 25 7.96 -0.97 -1.23
CA GLU A 25 9.07 -1.19 -0.30
C GLU A 25 10.16 -0.12 -0.47
N GLU A 26 10.56 0.18 -1.72
CA GLU A 26 11.51 1.25 -2.03
C GLU A 26 10.97 2.62 -1.57
N ALA A 27 9.67 2.90 -1.72
CA ALA A 27 9.06 4.14 -1.23
C ALA A 27 9.05 4.25 0.30
N ILE A 28 8.86 3.13 1.02
CA ILE A 28 8.95 3.08 2.48
C ILE A 28 10.41 3.32 2.92
N GLU A 29 11.38 2.62 2.32
CA GLU A 29 12.80 2.75 2.65
C GLU A 29 13.34 4.15 2.34
N ALA A 30 12.94 4.74 1.21
CA ALA A 30 13.28 6.11 0.84
C ALA A 30 12.72 7.16 1.83
N LYS A 31 11.62 6.84 2.53
CA LYS A 31 11.07 7.70 3.59
C LYS A 31 11.79 7.51 4.92
N VAL A 32 12.17 6.28 5.26
CA VAL A 32 12.98 5.98 6.46
C VAL A 32 14.37 6.65 6.36
N THR A 33 14.95 6.71 5.17
CA THR A 33 16.23 7.41 4.95
C THR A 33 16.10 8.94 4.88
N LYS A 34 14.91 9.45 4.52
CA LYS A 34 14.54 10.88 4.55
C LYS A 34 13.86 11.35 5.83
N VAL A 35 13.86 10.55 6.89
CA VAL A 35 13.84 11.09 8.26
C VAL A 35 15.30 11.15 8.68
N PRO A 36 16.06 12.20 8.29
CA PRO A 36 17.39 12.33 8.81
C PRO A 36 17.24 12.52 10.31
N ASN A 37 18.32 12.22 10.99
CA ASN A 37 18.70 12.65 12.32
C ASN A 37 18.46 14.17 12.63
N GLU A 38 17.80 14.94 11.77
CA GLU A 38 17.39 16.33 12.01
C GLU A 38 16.36 16.47 13.13
N SER A 39 15.48 15.49 13.38
CA SER A 39 14.55 15.61 14.52
C SER A 39 15.25 15.54 15.88
N LEU A 40 16.44 14.92 15.95
CA LEU A 40 17.25 14.84 17.16
C LEU A 40 18.22 16.01 17.28
N GLU A 41 18.78 16.49 16.16
CA GLU A 41 19.67 17.67 16.15
C GLU A 41 18.92 19.01 16.26
N LYS A 42 17.69 19.13 15.74
CA LYS A 42 16.88 20.37 15.88
C LYS A 42 16.30 20.56 17.27
N LEU A 43 16.13 19.49 18.05
CA LEU A 43 15.68 19.60 19.44
C LEU A 43 16.76 20.24 20.35
N ALA A 44 18.03 20.24 19.92
CA ALA A 44 19.14 20.80 20.69
C ALA A 44 19.42 22.29 20.40
N ASP A 45 18.86 22.87 19.33
CA ASP A 45 19.21 24.23 18.87
C ASP A 45 18.01 25.17 18.60
N TYR A 46 16.75 24.72 18.79
CA TYR A 46 15.59 25.56 18.44
C TYR A 46 15.30 26.66 19.48
N ASP A 47 15.73 27.87 19.14
CA ASP A 47 15.03 29.11 19.49
C ASP A 47 13.56 28.98 19.06
N ASN A 48 12.67 28.93 20.04
CA ASN A 48 11.28 28.52 19.87
C ASN A 48 10.45 29.68 19.32
N HIS A 49 10.43 29.84 17.99
CA HIS A 49 9.50 30.75 17.31
C HIS A 49 8.13 30.08 17.13
N PRO A 50 7.05 30.61 17.74
CA PRO A 50 5.73 29.97 17.77
C PRO A 50 5.01 29.87 16.40
N ALA A 51 5.53 30.55 15.36
CA ALA A 51 4.98 30.47 14.00
C ALA A 51 5.44 29.23 13.22
N ASP A 52 6.61 28.66 13.53
CA ASP A 52 7.16 27.48 12.84
C ASP A 52 6.61 26.17 13.41
N MET A 53 6.29 26.12 14.72
CA MET A 53 5.76 24.92 15.39
C MET A 53 4.46 24.37 14.78
N SER A 54 3.60 25.23 14.24
CA SER A 54 2.34 24.79 13.62
C SER A 54 2.56 24.14 12.26
N SER A 55 3.59 24.55 11.52
CA SER A 55 3.93 23.99 10.21
C SER A 55 4.68 22.67 10.34
N GLU A 56 5.56 22.56 11.35
CA GLU A 56 6.30 21.32 11.64
C GLU A 56 5.36 20.19 12.08
N GLN A 57 4.37 20.47 12.94
CA GLN A 57 3.42 19.45 13.38
C GLN A 57 2.54 18.95 12.23
N PHE A 58 2.08 19.85 11.35
CA PHE A 58 1.30 19.48 10.16
C PHE A 58 2.10 18.59 9.18
N GLU A 59 3.39 18.90 8.98
CA GLU A 59 4.28 18.10 8.12
C GLU A 59 4.50 16.70 8.71
N GLN A 60 4.64 16.59 10.04
CA GLN A 60 4.78 15.30 10.73
C GLN A 60 3.51 14.45 10.63
N GLU A 61 2.33 15.02 10.86
CA GLU A 61 1.05 14.30 10.72
C GLU A 61 0.82 13.79 9.29
N LYS A 62 1.14 14.63 8.30
CA LYS A 62 1.11 14.26 6.88
C LYS A 62 2.08 13.12 6.57
N GLN A 63 3.30 13.17 7.10
CA GLN A 63 4.30 12.13 6.88
C GLN A 63 3.86 10.78 7.49
N ALA A 64 3.32 10.81 8.71
CA ALA A 64 2.76 9.64 9.38
C ALA A 64 1.59 9.03 8.59
N GLY A 65 0.68 9.86 8.06
CA GLY A 65 -0.42 9.41 7.22
C GLY A 65 0.05 8.71 5.93
N ILE A 66 1.08 9.25 5.27
CA ILE A 66 1.64 8.63 4.07
C ILE A 66 2.32 7.29 4.41
N GLN A 67 3.05 7.21 5.53
CA GLN A 67 3.68 5.97 5.96
C GLN A 67 2.64 4.87 6.19
N GLN A 68 1.59 5.17 6.96
CA GLN A 68 0.48 4.23 7.21
C GLN A 68 -0.22 3.80 5.92
N MET A 69 -0.37 4.71 4.95
CA MET A 69 -0.92 4.37 3.64
C MET A 69 -0.04 3.39 2.87
N LEU A 70 1.28 3.60 2.86
CA LEU A 70 2.23 2.72 2.17
C LEU A 70 2.32 1.34 2.83
N GLU A 71 2.35 1.29 4.16
CA GLU A 71 2.33 0.02 4.90
C GLU A 71 1.06 -0.78 4.61
N LYS A 72 -0.10 -0.11 4.61
CA LYS A 72 -1.37 -0.73 4.24
C LYS A 72 -1.36 -1.24 2.80
N GLN A 73 -0.84 -0.45 1.87
CA GLN A 73 -0.73 -0.85 0.47
C GLN A 73 0.18 -2.07 0.31
N LEU A 74 1.30 -2.13 1.04
CA LEU A 74 2.20 -3.28 1.05
C LEU A 74 1.48 -4.54 1.55
N GLN A 75 0.72 -4.41 2.64
CA GLN A 75 -0.09 -5.49 3.18
C GLN A 75 -1.18 -5.95 2.19
N ASP A 76 -1.82 -5.02 1.49
CA ASP A 76 -2.81 -5.33 0.46
C ASP A 76 -2.21 -6.10 -0.73
N ILE A 77 -0.96 -5.78 -1.10
CA ILE A 77 -0.22 -6.50 -2.14
C ILE A 77 0.16 -7.91 -1.70
N ASP A 78 0.64 -8.06 -0.46
CA ASP A 78 1.04 -9.36 0.09
C ASP A 78 -0.14 -10.32 0.21
N ASP A 79 -1.28 -9.82 0.70
CA ASP A 79 -2.55 -10.55 0.75
C ASP A 79 -3.04 -10.97 -0.65
N ALA A 80 -2.90 -10.10 -1.65
CA ALA A 80 -3.24 -10.43 -3.04
C ALA A 80 -2.33 -11.55 -3.60
N LEU A 81 -1.02 -11.50 -3.33
CA LEU A 81 -0.07 -12.55 -3.72
C LEU A 81 -0.41 -13.87 -3.04
N GLN A 82 -0.71 -13.87 -1.75
CA GLN A 82 -1.10 -15.06 -1.01
C GLN A 82 -2.40 -15.67 -1.58
N LYS A 83 -3.37 -14.84 -1.97
CA LYS A 83 -4.60 -15.30 -2.65
C LYS A 83 -4.32 -15.95 -4.00
N ILE A 84 -3.28 -15.53 -4.72
CA ILE A 84 -2.86 -16.18 -5.96
C ILE A 84 -2.33 -17.59 -5.64
N GLU A 85 -1.49 -17.74 -4.62
CA GLU A 85 -0.96 -19.04 -4.20
C GLU A 85 -2.04 -19.98 -3.68
N MET A 86 -3.03 -19.45 -2.96
CA MET A 86 -4.19 -20.21 -2.48
C MET A 86 -5.23 -20.49 -3.57
N GLY A 87 -5.08 -19.92 -4.77
CA GLY A 87 -6.03 -20.07 -5.87
C GLY A 87 -7.38 -19.40 -5.62
N THR A 88 -7.44 -18.39 -4.75
CA THR A 88 -8.64 -17.61 -4.40
C THR A 88 -8.60 -16.18 -4.92
N PHE A 89 -7.55 -15.80 -5.64
CA PHE A 89 -7.40 -14.46 -6.23
C PHE A 89 -8.57 -14.13 -7.19
N GLY A 90 -8.99 -12.85 -7.17
CA GLY A 90 -10.13 -12.39 -7.96
C GLY A 90 -11.48 -12.82 -7.40
N LEU A 91 -11.58 -13.16 -6.12
CA LEU A 91 -12.85 -13.38 -5.40
C LEU A 91 -13.05 -12.28 -4.34
N SER A 92 -14.25 -11.73 -4.23
CA SER A 92 -14.60 -10.76 -3.20
C SER A 92 -14.56 -11.41 -1.82
N GLU A 93 -13.94 -10.74 -0.85
CA GLU A 93 -13.87 -11.24 0.53
C GLU A 93 -15.22 -11.20 1.26
N LYS A 94 -16.13 -10.32 0.81
CA LYS A 94 -17.44 -10.14 1.43
C LYS A 94 -18.46 -11.15 0.91
N SER A 95 -18.54 -11.30 -0.41
CA SER A 95 -19.54 -12.16 -1.06
C SER A 95 -18.99 -13.48 -1.60
N GLY A 96 -17.67 -13.66 -1.70
CA GLY A 96 -17.03 -14.82 -2.36
C GLY A 96 -17.22 -14.85 -3.89
N LYS A 97 -17.77 -13.78 -4.47
CA LYS A 97 -18.12 -13.68 -5.90
C LYS A 97 -16.90 -13.27 -6.74
N PRO A 98 -16.82 -13.70 -8.01
CA PRO A 98 -15.73 -13.32 -8.90
C PRO A 98 -15.70 -11.82 -9.18
N ILE A 99 -14.54 -11.20 -8.98
CA ILE A 99 -14.24 -9.81 -9.32
C ILE A 99 -13.88 -9.75 -10.81
N SER A 100 -14.51 -8.83 -11.55
CA SER A 100 -14.26 -8.66 -12.98
C SER A 100 -12.77 -8.40 -13.27
N ILE A 101 -12.26 -9.01 -14.33
CA ILE A 101 -10.86 -8.87 -14.76
C ILE A 101 -10.50 -7.39 -14.98
N GLU A 102 -11.37 -6.61 -15.63
CA GLU A 102 -11.17 -5.17 -15.87
C GLU A 102 -10.90 -4.39 -14.57
N ARG A 103 -11.54 -4.79 -13.46
CA ARG A 103 -11.33 -4.19 -12.13
C ARG A 103 -9.97 -4.54 -11.57
N LEU A 104 -9.54 -5.79 -11.73
CA LEU A 104 -8.22 -6.27 -11.31
C LEU A 104 -7.11 -5.64 -12.16
N GLU A 105 -7.36 -5.39 -13.45
CA GLU A 105 -6.43 -4.69 -14.33
C GLU A 105 -6.27 -3.20 -13.95
N ALA A 106 -7.35 -2.56 -13.51
CA ALA A 106 -7.30 -1.20 -12.98
C ALA A 106 -6.66 -1.14 -11.58
N GLN A 107 -7.03 -2.07 -10.69
CA GLN A 107 -6.53 -2.15 -9.32
C GLN A 107 -6.30 -3.62 -8.93
N PRO A 108 -5.05 -4.13 -9.01
CA PRO A 108 -4.73 -5.53 -8.77
C PRO A 108 -4.88 -5.96 -7.30
N THR A 109 -4.96 -5.00 -6.38
CA THR A 109 -5.20 -5.21 -4.94
C THR A 109 -6.69 -5.12 -4.56
N ALA A 110 -7.61 -5.11 -5.53
CA ALA A 110 -9.04 -4.99 -5.26
C ALA A 110 -9.58 -6.20 -4.46
N ARG A 111 -10.09 -5.94 -3.25
CA ARG A 111 -10.66 -6.93 -2.32
C ARG A 111 -12.17 -7.16 -2.45
N PHE A 112 -12.89 -6.23 -3.06
CA PHE A 112 -14.35 -6.20 -3.09
C PHE A 112 -14.91 -5.89 -4.49
N LEU A 113 -16.17 -6.27 -4.73
CA LEU A 113 -16.89 -5.93 -5.95
C LEU A 113 -17.28 -4.45 -6.01
N VAL A 114 -17.53 -3.96 -7.23
CA VAL A 114 -18.12 -2.63 -7.46
C VAL A 114 -19.55 -2.65 -6.90
N GLY A 115 -19.76 -1.99 -5.76
CA GLY A 115 -21.05 -1.97 -5.05
C GLY A 115 -21.00 -2.56 -3.64
N GLU A 116 -19.90 -3.23 -3.29
CA GLU A 116 -19.61 -3.64 -1.92
C GLU A 116 -18.71 -2.58 -1.27
N LYS A 117 -19.34 -1.55 -0.70
CA LYS A 117 -18.69 -0.67 0.30
C LYS A 117 -18.97 -1.18 1.71
#